data_AF-A0A2K4ZME1-F1
#
_entry.id   AF-A0A2K4ZME1-F1
#
_cell.length_a   1.000
_cell.length_b   1.000
_cell.length_c   1.000
_cell.angle_alpha   90.00
_cell.angle_beta   90.00
_cell.angle_gamma   90.00
#
_symmetry.space_group_name_H-M   'P 1'
#
loop_
_entity.id
_entity.type
_entity.pdbx_description
1 polymer ?
#
loop_
_entity_poly.entity_id
_entity_poly.type
_entity_poly.pdbx_seq_one_letter_code
_entity_poly.pdbx_strand_id
1 'polypeptide(L)'
;MTIITGGIFYIIIANGLLMIYGIQRSSYKGASEVSLGTIIVSFPASVIRCYKNFYAYFVNRNMYLTVPNKSFLLLLGIGLFMLFCVIRLFTIIWRKNRLYAICFLGCVALIPVAGCAILLIVQGTGMGLLMSMSLVSSPVLCLWISVESMPKEEKVSFFCKKVSHLLLLLLLWVEILTVTNDQLALKEGKKATEKMTNIIVSELASEEYLGSDSAIAIMGKPSENNLFAKRKAWEAANFYARFGADDWLGGRDGYRSWRGFVIEGCGINLNFCTEEQYKNLLQTNELSEMPVFPAEGSIREIDGVVVVKVSEAY
;
A
#
# COMPACT_ATOMS: atom_id res chain seq x y z
N MET A 1 8.92 -16.13 -24.08
CA MET A 1 9.18 -17.49 -23.55
C MET A 1 9.34 -17.49 -22.04
N THR A 2 10.24 -16.70 -21.44
CA THR A 2 10.55 -16.72 -20.00
C THR A 2 9.35 -16.48 -19.06
N ILE A 3 8.44 -15.57 -19.39
CA ILE A 3 7.24 -15.29 -18.56
C ILE A 3 6.27 -16.49 -18.57
N ILE A 4 6.10 -17.13 -19.73
CA ILE A 4 5.22 -18.30 -19.86
C ILE A 4 5.83 -19.49 -19.11
N THR A 5 7.13 -19.73 -19.28
CA THR A 5 7.86 -20.78 -18.54
C THR A 5 7.80 -20.55 -17.03
N GLY A 6 7.98 -19.30 -16.57
CA GLY A 6 7.85 -18.94 -15.16
C GLY A 6 6.44 -19.12 -14.62
N GLY A 7 5.41 -18.77 -15.41
CA GLY A 7 4.01 -19.00 -15.05
C GLY A 7 3.66 -20.49 -14.95
N ILE A 8 4.17 -21.31 -15.86
CA ILE A 8 4.05 -22.78 -15.81
C ILE A 8 4.70 -23.32 -14.53
N PHE A 9 5.93 -22.89 -14.23
CA PHE A 9 6.66 -23.33 -13.04
C PHE A 9 5.95 -22.94 -11.74
N TYR A 10 5.42 -21.71 -11.68
CA TYR A 10 4.60 -21.23 -10.57
C TYR A 10 3.37 -22.12 -10.35
N ILE A 11 2.63 -22.46 -11.41
CA ILE A 11 1.42 -23.30 -11.31
C ILE A 11 1.76 -24.71 -10.83
N ILE A 12 2.84 -25.30 -11.34
CA ILE A 12 3.29 -26.65 -10.95
C ILE A 12 3.65 -26.68 -9.47
N ILE A 13 4.49 -25.75 -9.01
CA ILE A 13 4.90 -25.69 -7.60
C ILE A 13 3.71 -25.40 -6.69
N ALA A 14 2.89 -24.41 -7.04
CA ALA A 14 1.73 -24.04 -6.23
C ALA A 14 0.77 -25.22 -6.08
N ASN A 15 0.45 -25.93 -7.16
CA ASN A 15 -0.41 -27.11 -7.11
C ASN A 15 0.23 -28.26 -6.32
N GLY A 16 1.53 -28.49 -6.48
CA GLY A 16 2.26 -29.50 -5.71
C GLY A 16 2.20 -29.23 -4.21
N LEU A 17 2.45 -27.99 -3.79
CA LEU A 17 2.38 -27.61 -2.37
C LEU A 17 0.94 -27.72 -1.84
N LEU A 18 -0.05 -27.24 -2.58
CA LEU A 18 -1.47 -27.35 -2.17
C LEU A 18 -1.91 -28.80 -1.99
N MET A 19 -1.42 -29.70 -2.85
CA MET A 19 -1.68 -31.13 -2.74
C MET A 19 -1.00 -31.75 -1.51
N ILE A 20 0.27 -31.38 -1.24
CA ILE A 20 1.02 -31.87 -0.06
C ILE A 20 0.33 -31.44 1.25
N TYR A 21 -0.15 -30.19 1.32
CA TYR A 21 -0.76 -29.66 2.53
C TYR A 21 -2.29 -29.89 2.61
N GLY A 22 -2.91 -30.46 1.58
CA GLY A 22 -4.37 -30.68 1.54
C GLY A 22 -5.21 -29.40 1.55
N ILE A 23 -4.64 -28.28 1.09
CA ILE A 23 -5.28 -26.96 1.14
C ILE A 23 -5.87 -26.62 -0.24
N GLN A 24 -7.10 -26.08 -0.26
CA GLN A 24 -7.69 -25.55 -1.50
C GLN A 24 -7.22 -24.12 -1.79
N ARG A 25 -7.15 -23.74 -3.07
CA ARG A 25 -6.81 -22.37 -3.45
C ARG A 25 -7.83 -21.39 -2.90
N SER A 26 -7.34 -20.35 -2.23
CA SER A 26 -8.19 -19.24 -1.80
C SER A 26 -8.83 -18.53 -2.99
N SER A 27 -10.08 -18.08 -2.85
CA SER A 27 -10.72 -17.16 -3.79
C SER A 27 -10.19 -15.72 -3.68
N TYR A 28 -9.31 -15.45 -2.69
CA TYR A 28 -8.71 -14.15 -2.49
C TYR A 28 -8.01 -13.65 -3.77
N LYS A 29 -8.43 -12.46 -4.23
CA LYS A 29 -7.94 -11.81 -5.46
C LYS A 29 -7.95 -12.72 -6.71
N GLY A 30 -8.93 -13.61 -6.82
CA GLY A 30 -9.08 -14.47 -8.00
C GLY A 30 -8.03 -15.58 -8.11
N ALA A 31 -7.31 -15.91 -7.03
CA ALA A 31 -6.27 -16.93 -7.04
C ALA A 31 -6.80 -18.34 -7.42
N SER A 32 -8.08 -18.62 -7.15
CA SER A 32 -8.77 -19.83 -7.58
C SER A 32 -8.97 -19.93 -9.10
N GLU A 33 -9.02 -18.80 -9.81
CA GLU A 33 -9.29 -18.71 -11.25
C GLU A 33 -8.00 -18.68 -12.10
N VAL A 34 -6.84 -18.67 -11.45
CA VAL A 34 -5.53 -18.63 -12.11
C VAL A 34 -5.25 -19.96 -12.81
N SER A 35 -5.34 -19.96 -14.14
CA SER A 35 -4.96 -21.07 -15.03
C SER A 35 -4.12 -20.55 -16.20
N LEU A 36 -3.37 -21.43 -16.87
CA LEU A 36 -2.58 -21.06 -18.06
C LEU A 36 -3.47 -20.47 -19.17
N GLY A 37 -4.66 -21.04 -19.37
CA GLY A 37 -5.63 -20.57 -20.36
C GLY A 37 -6.12 -19.14 -20.06
N THR A 38 -6.51 -18.88 -18.81
CA THR A 38 -6.94 -17.54 -18.39
C THR A 38 -5.79 -16.52 -18.45
N ILE A 39 -4.53 -16.89 -18.16
CA ILE A 39 -3.38 -15.98 -18.30
C ILE A 39 -3.17 -15.58 -19.76
N ILE A 40 -3.25 -16.52 -20.70
CA ILE A 40 -3.07 -16.23 -22.13
C ILE A 40 -4.18 -15.33 -22.66
N VAL A 41 -5.44 -15.63 -22.35
CA VAL A 41 -6.60 -14.86 -22.81
C VAL A 41 -6.57 -13.43 -22.24
N SER A 42 -6.23 -13.27 -20.96
CA SER A 42 -6.18 -11.96 -20.32
C SER A 42 -4.90 -11.16 -20.61
N PHE A 43 -3.90 -11.75 -21.27
CA PHE A 43 -2.56 -11.17 -21.42
C PHE A 43 -2.57 -9.74 -22.00
N PRO A 44 -3.27 -9.42 -23.11
CA PRO A 44 -3.30 -8.06 -23.65
C PRO A 44 -3.89 -7.04 -22.67
N ALA A 45 -4.98 -7.40 -21.99
CA ALA A 45 -5.63 -6.55 -20.99
C ALA A 45 -4.73 -6.36 -19.75
N SER A 46 -4.00 -7.40 -19.35
CA SER A 46 -3.01 -7.34 -18.26
C SER A 46 -1.83 -6.44 -18.58
N VAL A 47 -1.32 -6.45 -19.82
CA VAL A 47 -0.28 -5.52 -20.28
C VAL A 47 -0.77 -4.08 -20.19
N ILE A 48 -1.98 -3.78 -20.67
CA ILE A 48 -2.57 -2.42 -20.55
C ILE A 48 -2.68 -2.00 -19.08
N ARG A 49 -3.09 -2.92 -18.19
CA ARG A 49 -3.13 -2.67 -16.75
C ARG A 49 -1.75 -2.37 -16.18
N CYS A 50 -0.69 -3.05 -16.62
CA CYS A 50 0.68 -2.75 -16.19
C CYS A 50 1.06 -1.29 -16.47
N TYR A 51 0.80 -0.77 -17.68
CA TYR A 51 1.08 0.62 -18.01
C TYR A 51 0.21 1.61 -17.22
N LYS A 52 -1.09 1.32 -17.05
CA LYS A 52 -1.98 2.18 -16.25
C LYS A 52 -1.52 2.28 -14.80
N ASN A 53 -1.14 1.16 -14.18
CA ASN A 53 -0.64 1.15 -12.80
C ASN A 53 0.75 1.79 -12.68
N PHE A 54 1.65 1.54 -13.63
CA PHE A 54 2.97 2.19 -13.67
C PHE A 54 2.82 3.72 -13.77
N TYR A 55 1.96 4.21 -14.65
CA TYR A 55 1.65 5.65 -14.77
C TYR A 55 1.01 6.19 -13.48
N ALA A 56 0.00 5.50 -12.95
CA ALA A 56 -0.66 5.90 -11.71
C ALA A 56 0.31 5.95 -10.53
N TYR A 57 1.30 5.07 -10.47
CA TYR A 57 2.31 5.04 -9.41
C TYR A 57 3.17 6.31 -9.36
N PHE A 58 3.60 6.84 -10.52
CA PHE A 58 4.45 8.03 -10.59
C PHE A 58 3.69 9.35 -10.70
N VAL A 59 2.43 9.32 -11.15
CA VAL A 59 1.67 10.54 -11.48
C VAL A 59 0.43 10.73 -10.60
N ASN A 60 -0.29 9.65 -10.25
CA ASN A 60 -1.47 9.77 -9.40
C ASN A 60 -1.06 9.71 -7.93
N ARG A 61 -1.53 10.69 -7.15
CA ARG A 61 -1.30 10.78 -5.70
C ARG A 61 -1.87 9.60 -4.89
N ASN A 62 -2.66 8.73 -5.53
CA ASN A 62 -3.34 7.61 -4.89
C ASN A 62 -2.45 6.38 -4.70
N MET A 63 -1.29 6.30 -5.36
CA MET A 63 -0.36 5.17 -5.26
C MET A 63 0.95 5.53 -4.57
N TYR A 64 0.85 5.78 -3.26
CA TYR A 64 1.79 5.33 -2.23
C TYR A 64 3.25 5.76 -2.21
N LEU A 65 3.76 6.48 -3.18
CA LEU A 65 4.81 7.41 -2.84
C LEU A 65 4.10 8.66 -2.34
N THR A 66 3.97 8.77 -1.02
CA THR A 66 3.81 10.09 -0.43
C THR A 66 5.18 10.72 -0.52
N VAL A 67 5.55 11.05 -1.76
CA VAL A 67 6.64 11.94 -2.04
C VAL A 67 6.21 13.19 -1.29
N PRO A 68 6.91 13.63 -0.23
CA PRO A 68 6.65 14.96 0.30
C PRO A 68 6.66 15.88 -0.93
N ASN A 69 5.72 16.81 -1.07
CA ASN A 69 5.51 17.63 -2.29
C ASN A 69 6.82 18.16 -2.94
N LYS A 70 7.91 18.23 -2.16
CA LYS A 70 9.28 18.59 -2.54
C LYS A 70 10.06 17.56 -3.37
N SER A 71 9.80 16.25 -3.30
CA SER A 71 10.56 15.25 -4.08
C SER A 71 9.93 14.88 -5.43
N PHE A 72 8.74 15.41 -5.75
CA PHE A 72 8.17 15.31 -7.10
C PHE A 72 9.11 15.92 -8.15
N LEU A 73 9.75 17.05 -7.82
CA LEU A 73 10.75 17.68 -8.67
C LEU A 73 11.97 16.78 -8.89
N LEU A 74 12.41 16.04 -7.87
CA LEU A 74 13.51 15.10 -7.98
C LEU A 74 13.14 13.92 -8.90
N LEU A 75 11.95 13.34 -8.72
CA LEU A 75 11.45 12.26 -9.58
C LEU A 75 11.25 12.71 -11.02
N LEU A 76 10.72 13.92 -11.24
CA LEU A 76 10.61 14.53 -12.56
C LEU A 76 12.00 14.73 -13.19
N GLY A 77 12.96 15.25 -12.43
CA GLY A 77 14.34 15.42 -12.87
C GLY A 77 15.00 14.09 -13.25
N ILE A 78 14.81 13.03 -12.45
CA ILE A 78 15.26 11.67 -12.77
C ILE A 78 14.59 11.15 -14.05
N GLY A 79 13.28 11.37 -14.21
CA GLY A 79 12.55 10.96 -15.40
C GLY A 79 13.04 11.64 -16.68
N LEU A 80 13.24 12.96 -16.66
CA LEU A 80 13.78 13.72 -17.79
C LEU A 80 15.22 13.32 -18.12
N PHE A 81 16.04 13.12 -17.09
CA PHE A 81 17.42 12.69 -17.27
C PHE A 81 17.51 11.25 -17.82
N MET A 82 16.66 10.34 -17.32
CA MET A 82 16.53 8.99 -17.86
C MET A 82 16.13 9.01 -19.34
N LEU A 83 15.13 9.83 -19.71
CA LEU A 83 14.71 9.98 -21.11
C LEU A 83 15.88 10.44 -21.99
N PHE A 84 16.66 11.42 -21.53
CA PHE A 84 17.87 11.87 -22.22
C PHE A 84 18.89 10.73 -22.39
N CYS A 85 19.17 9.96 -21.34
CA CYS A 85 20.11 8.84 -21.39
C CYS A 85 19.64 7.74 -22.36
N VAL A 86 18.35 7.40 -22.36
CA VAL A 86 17.75 6.42 -23.26
C VAL A 86 17.85 6.89 -24.72
N ILE A 87 17.50 8.15 -25.02
CA ILE A 87 17.60 8.71 -26.37
C ILE A 87 19.06 8.68 -26.84
N ARG A 88 20.00 9.11 -25.99
CA ARG A 88 21.42 9.11 -26.36
C ARG A 88 21.93 7.71 -26.63
N LEU A 89 21.66 6.75 -25.75
CA LEU A 89 22.07 5.37 -25.96
C LEU A 89 21.44 4.78 -27.22
N PHE A 90 20.15 5.05 -27.47
CA PHE A 90 19.48 4.68 -28.72
C PHE A 90 20.22 5.24 -29.94
N THR A 91 20.58 6.53 -29.96
CA THR A 91 21.32 7.12 -31.09
C THR A 91 22.70 6.51 -31.30
N ILE A 92 23.40 6.13 -30.22
CA ILE A 92 24.71 5.46 -30.30
C ILE A 92 24.55 4.05 -30.90
N ILE A 93 23.59 3.28 -30.40
CA ILE A 93 23.31 1.93 -30.90
C ILE A 93 22.83 2.01 -32.36
N TRP A 94 21.97 2.97 -32.71
CA TRP A 94 21.44 3.15 -34.06
C TRP A 94 22.53 3.36 -35.10
N ARG A 95 23.57 4.13 -34.75
CA ARG A 95 24.73 4.35 -35.62
C ARG A 95 25.55 3.08 -35.86
N LYS A 96 25.51 2.11 -34.95
CA LYS A 96 26.23 0.83 -35.06
C LYS A 96 25.38 -0.27 -35.71
N ASN A 97 24.15 -0.44 -35.22
CA ASN A 97 23.22 -1.47 -35.70
C ASN A 97 21.78 -1.06 -35.40
N ARG A 98 20.98 -0.89 -36.46
CA ARG A 98 19.57 -0.47 -36.36
C ARG A 98 18.69 -1.51 -35.67
N LEU A 99 18.94 -2.80 -35.90
CA LEU A 99 18.16 -3.87 -35.28
C LEU A 99 18.33 -3.85 -33.75
N TYR A 100 19.57 -3.73 -33.26
CA TYR A 100 19.83 -3.65 -31.82
C TYR A 100 19.25 -2.39 -31.18
N ALA A 101 19.17 -1.27 -31.91
CA ALA A 101 18.55 -0.06 -31.41
C ALA A 101 17.02 -0.24 -31.24
N ILE A 102 16.37 -0.92 -32.19
CA ILE A 102 14.95 -1.27 -32.08
C ILE A 102 14.72 -2.26 -30.94
N CYS A 103 15.57 -3.28 -30.80
CA CYS A 103 15.50 -4.21 -29.66
C CYS A 103 15.67 -3.50 -28.32
N PHE A 104 16.61 -2.55 -28.21
CA PHE A 104 16.79 -1.73 -27.02
C PHE A 104 15.52 -0.94 -26.67
N LEU A 105 14.90 -0.28 -27.66
CA LEU A 105 13.64 0.43 -27.44
C LEU A 105 12.51 -0.52 -27.00
N GLY A 106 12.46 -1.73 -27.58
CA GLY A 106 11.55 -2.79 -27.14
C GLY A 106 11.78 -3.19 -25.67
N CYS A 107 13.03 -3.36 -25.24
CA CYS A 107 13.37 -3.64 -23.85
C CYS A 107 12.94 -2.51 -22.91
N VAL A 108 13.18 -1.24 -23.29
CA VAL A 108 12.74 -0.07 -22.51
C VAL A 108 11.21 -0.04 -22.41
N ALA A 109 10.51 -0.31 -23.51
CA ALA A 109 9.06 -0.37 -23.51
C ALA A 109 8.52 -1.48 -22.60
N LEU A 110 9.24 -2.58 -22.39
CA LEU A 110 8.82 -3.67 -21.51
C LEU A 110 9.04 -3.40 -20.01
N ILE A 111 9.70 -2.31 -19.62
CA ILE A 111 9.98 -1.99 -18.21
C ILE A 111 8.70 -1.88 -17.37
N PRO A 112 7.63 -1.18 -17.79
CA PRO A 112 6.37 -1.14 -17.03
C PRO A 112 5.74 -2.53 -16.85
N VAL A 113 5.89 -3.41 -17.85
CA VAL A 113 5.39 -4.79 -17.78
C VAL A 113 6.21 -5.62 -16.79
N ALA A 114 7.53 -5.45 -16.78
CA ALA A 114 8.43 -6.11 -15.84
C ALA A 114 8.19 -5.63 -14.39
N GLY A 115 8.07 -4.33 -14.18
CA GLY A 115 7.78 -3.74 -12.86
C GLY A 115 6.42 -4.14 -12.30
N CYS A 116 5.44 -4.40 -13.18
CA CYS A 116 4.09 -4.83 -12.83
C CYS A 116 3.83 -6.32 -13.11
N ALA A 117 4.85 -7.18 -13.21
CA ALA A 117 4.69 -8.56 -13.70
C ALA A 117 3.64 -9.38 -12.93
N ILE A 118 3.40 -9.06 -11.65
CA ILE A 118 2.36 -9.69 -10.83
C ILE A 118 0.94 -9.50 -11.39
N LEU A 119 0.67 -8.38 -12.07
CA LEU A 119 -0.62 -8.11 -12.72
C LEU A 119 -0.86 -8.97 -13.97
N LEU A 120 0.17 -9.66 -14.46
CA LEU A 120 0.01 -10.66 -15.52
C LEU A 120 -0.60 -11.96 -14.96
N ILE A 121 -0.46 -12.21 -13.66
CA ILE A 121 -0.89 -13.44 -12.99
C ILE A 121 -2.19 -13.20 -12.23
N VAL A 122 -2.27 -12.13 -11.44
CA VAL A 122 -3.42 -11.82 -10.59
C VAL A 122 -4.49 -11.12 -11.43
N GLN A 123 -5.58 -11.82 -11.70
CA GLN A 123 -6.67 -11.33 -12.53
C GLN A 123 -7.75 -10.67 -11.67
N GLY A 124 -8.23 -9.50 -12.09
CA GLY A 124 -9.43 -8.89 -11.51
C GLY A 124 -9.21 -7.96 -10.31
N THR A 125 -7.99 -7.74 -9.84
CA THR A 125 -7.74 -6.83 -8.71
C THR A 125 -6.70 -5.75 -9.00
N GLY A 126 -6.88 -4.57 -8.40
CA GLY A 126 -5.90 -3.49 -8.44
C GLY A 126 -4.59 -3.84 -7.72
N MET A 127 -3.51 -3.13 -8.06
CA MET A 127 -2.23 -3.25 -7.38
C MET A 127 -2.34 -2.67 -5.96
N GLY A 128 -2.06 -3.48 -4.93
CA GLY A 128 -1.90 -2.98 -3.56
C GLY A 128 -0.50 -2.40 -3.34
N LEU A 129 -0.30 -1.63 -2.26
CA LEU A 129 1.01 -1.04 -1.94
C LEU A 129 2.13 -2.07 -1.86
N LEU A 130 1.93 -3.21 -1.16
CA LEU A 130 2.97 -4.23 -1.08
C LEU A 130 3.40 -4.78 -2.44
N MET A 131 2.52 -4.69 -3.45
CA MET A 131 2.79 -5.13 -4.81
C MET A 131 3.50 -4.07 -5.66
N SER A 132 3.54 -2.81 -5.22
CA SER A 132 4.10 -1.69 -5.99
C SER A 132 5.58 -1.43 -5.73
N MET A 133 6.20 -2.11 -4.76
CA MET A 133 7.61 -1.92 -4.40
C MET A 133 8.59 -2.17 -5.56
N SER A 134 8.26 -3.09 -6.47
CA SER A 134 9.05 -3.33 -7.69
C SER A 134 9.05 -2.14 -8.65
N LEU A 135 8.05 -1.26 -8.59
CA LEU A 135 7.94 -0.10 -9.48
C LEU A 135 8.99 0.95 -9.18
N VAL A 136 9.42 1.14 -7.94
CA VAL A 136 10.52 2.06 -7.58
C VAL A 136 11.83 1.63 -8.24
N SER A 137 12.11 0.32 -8.21
CA SER A 137 13.37 -0.23 -8.72
C SER A 137 13.50 -0.17 -10.24
N SER A 138 12.36 -0.22 -10.95
CA SER A 138 12.30 -0.29 -12.42
C SER A 138 12.98 0.90 -13.14
N PRO A 139 12.67 2.18 -12.84
CA PRO A 139 13.34 3.32 -13.45
C PRO A 139 14.80 3.48 -12.99
N VAL A 140 15.14 3.07 -11.76
CA VAL A 140 16.52 3.09 -11.26
C VAL A 140 17.40 2.14 -12.06
N LEU A 141 16.94 0.92 -12.29
CA LEU A 141 17.63 -0.07 -13.11
C LEU A 141 17.75 0.40 -14.56
N CYS A 142 16.70 0.99 -15.12
CA CYS A 142 16.71 1.56 -16.47
C CYS A 142 17.80 2.63 -16.63
N LEU A 143 17.83 3.58 -15.70
CA LEU A 143 18.81 4.66 -15.70
C LEU A 143 20.24 4.10 -15.57
N TRP A 144 20.45 3.19 -14.62
CA TRP A 144 21.75 2.57 -14.40
C TRP A 144 22.26 1.83 -15.63
N ILE A 145 21.44 0.96 -16.25
CA ILE A 145 21.80 0.22 -17.48
C ILE A 145 22.09 1.19 -18.63
N SER A 146 21.24 2.22 -18.81
CA SER A 146 21.37 3.18 -19.91
C SER A 146 22.67 3.96 -19.83
N VAL A 147 23.10 4.31 -18.61
CA VAL A 147 24.30 5.09 -18.36
C VAL A 147 25.56 4.21 -18.38
N GLU A 148 25.52 2.99 -17.84
CA GLU A 148 26.67 2.08 -17.86
C GLU A 148 27.00 1.54 -19.25
N SER A 149 25.98 1.41 -20.11
CA SER A 149 26.15 0.96 -21.49
C SER A 149 26.74 2.03 -22.43
N MET A 150 26.96 3.26 -21.95
CA MET A 150 27.56 4.33 -22.75
C MET A 150 29.09 4.15 -22.90
N PRO A 151 29.69 4.59 -24.03
CA PRO A 151 31.14 4.52 -24.23
C PRO A 151 31.91 5.26 -23.13
N LYS A 152 32.98 4.66 -22.58
CA LYS A 152 33.71 5.23 -21.44
C LYS A 152 34.60 6.45 -21.80
N GLU A 153 35.00 6.56 -23.06
CA GLU A 153 35.96 7.56 -23.54
C GLU A 153 35.31 8.94 -23.81
N GLU A 154 33.98 9.01 -23.86
CA GLU A 154 33.28 10.27 -24.13
C GLU A 154 33.05 11.10 -22.86
N LYS A 155 33.41 12.39 -22.90
CA LYS A 155 33.17 13.36 -21.80
C LYS A 155 31.71 13.41 -21.34
N VAL A 156 30.77 13.30 -22.29
CA VAL A 156 29.33 13.29 -21.99
C VAL A 156 28.94 12.06 -21.17
N SER A 157 29.44 10.88 -21.53
CA SER A 157 29.20 9.63 -20.80
C SER A 157 29.74 9.70 -19.36
N PHE A 158 30.95 10.23 -19.19
CA PHE A 158 31.54 10.45 -17.87
C PHE A 158 30.67 11.35 -16.99
N PHE A 159 30.17 12.46 -17.53
CA PHE A 159 29.28 13.37 -16.80
C PHE A 159 27.93 12.71 -16.50
N CYS A 160 27.34 11.98 -17.47
CA CYS A 160 26.08 11.26 -17.26
C CYS A 160 26.19 10.23 -16.14
N LYS A 161 27.32 9.51 -16.06
CA LYS A 161 27.62 8.61 -14.94
C LYS A 161 27.61 9.35 -13.62
N LYS A 162 28.36 10.44 -13.47
CA LYS A 162 28.42 11.20 -12.22
C LYS A 162 27.06 11.77 -11.81
N VAL A 163 26.32 12.36 -12.75
CA VAL A 163 24.96 12.86 -12.49
C VAL A 163 24.02 11.74 -12.09
N SER A 164 24.05 10.59 -12.76
CA SER A 164 23.23 9.43 -12.39
C SER A 164 23.52 8.97 -10.96
N HIS A 165 24.79 8.84 -10.56
CA HIS A 165 25.13 8.42 -9.20
C HIS A 165 24.66 9.45 -8.16
N LEU A 166 24.80 10.74 -8.44
CA LEU A 166 24.31 11.81 -7.57
C LEU A 166 22.78 11.76 -7.42
N LEU A 167 22.04 11.61 -8.53
CA LEU A 167 20.57 11.51 -8.51
C LEU A 167 20.09 10.28 -7.74
N LEU A 168 20.76 9.13 -7.91
CA LEU A 168 20.43 7.91 -7.16
C LEU A 168 20.73 8.06 -5.66
N LEU A 169 21.81 8.74 -5.30
CA LEU A 169 22.12 9.05 -3.89
C LEU A 169 21.09 9.99 -3.28
N LEU A 170 20.66 11.03 -4.02
CA LEU A 170 19.59 11.93 -3.58
C LEU A 170 18.25 11.21 -3.45
N LEU A 171 17.92 10.30 -4.37
CA LEU A 171 16.73 9.47 -4.28
C LEU A 171 16.76 8.61 -3.02
N LEU A 172 17.87 7.89 -2.79
CA LEU A 172 18.06 7.09 -1.59
C LEU A 172 17.90 7.93 -0.31
N TRP A 173 18.48 9.13 -0.27
CA TRP A 173 18.35 10.04 0.85
C TRP A 173 16.89 10.46 1.10
N VAL A 174 16.14 10.81 0.04
CA VAL A 174 14.71 11.15 0.14
C VAL A 174 13.89 9.97 0.63
N GLU A 175 14.17 8.75 0.14
CA GLU A 175 13.48 7.53 0.58
C GLU A 175 13.75 7.27 2.07
N ILE A 176 14.99 7.39 2.53
CA ILE A 176 15.34 7.25 3.95
C ILE A 176 14.53 8.24 4.81
N LEU A 177 14.45 9.51 4.41
CA LEU A 177 13.68 10.52 5.14
C LEU A 177 12.19 10.20 5.16
N THR A 178 11.64 9.75 4.02
CA THR A 178 10.22 9.41 3.89
C THR A 178 9.86 8.22 4.77
N VAL A 179 10.63 7.12 4.69
CA VAL A 179 10.45 5.92 5.53
C VAL A 179 10.61 6.25 7.01
N THR A 180 11.59 7.10 7.38
CA THR A 180 11.78 7.50 8.78
C THR A 180 10.58 8.30 9.29
N ASN A 181 10.04 9.23 8.49
CA ASN A 181 8.84 9.97 8.84
C ASN A 181 7.62 9.06 8.99
N ASP A 182 7.43 8.12 8.06
CA ASP A 182 6.32 7.16 8.09
C ASP A 182 6.40 6.25 9.32
N GLN A 183 7.59 5.77 9.68
CA GLN A 183 7.80 4.99 10.91
C GLN A 183 7.48 5.81 12.17
N LEU A 184 7.90 7.08 12.20
CA LEU A 184 7.58 7.98 13.30
C LEU A 184 6.07 8.23 13.40
N ALA A 185 5.41 8.54 12.29
CA ALA A 185 3.97 8.73 12.21
C ALA A 185 3.18 7.50 12.69
N LEU A 186 3.58 6.31 12.23
CA LEU A 186 2.98 5.04 12.63
C LEU A 186 3.12 4.83 14.14
N LYS A 187 4.32 5.08 14.70
CA LYS A 187 4.58 4.97 16.14
C LYS A 187 3.74 5.96 16.94
N GLU A 188 3.68 7.21 16.51
CA GLU A 188 2.92 8.26 17.19
C GLU A 188 1.41 8.00 17.13
N GLY A 189 0.88 7.60 15.97
CA GLY A 189 -0.54 7.26 15.81
C GLY A 189 -0.96 6.02 16.61
N LYS A 190 -0.10 4.98 16.68
CA LYS A 190 -0.31 3.83 17.57
C LYS A 190 -0.38 4.25 19.03
N LYS A 191 0.59 5.05 19.49
CA LYS A 191 0.62 5.56 20.87
C LYS A 191 -0.61 6.41 21.20
N ALA A 192 -1.08 7.25 20.27
CA ALA A 192 -2.29 8.04 20.46
C ALA A 192 -3.53 7.15 20.59
N THR A 193 -3.67 6.16 19.70
CA THR A 193 -4.78 5.19 19.74
C THR A 193 -4.75 4.35 21.02
N GLU A 194 -3.59 3.89 21.45
CA GLU A 194 -3.40 3.12 22.69
C GLU A 194 -3.81 3.94 23.92
N LYS A 195 -3.40 5.21 23.99
CA LYS A 195 -3.77 6.07 25.12
C LYS A 195 -5.26 6.33 25.18
N MET A 196 -5.90 6.61 24.04
CA MET A 196 -7.35 6.75 23.98
C MET A 196 -8.08 5.44 24.33
N THR A 197 -7.60 4.29 23.85
CA THR A 197 -8.15 2.97 24.17
C THR A 197 -8.10 2.70 25.68
N ASN A 198 -6.98 3.03 26.33
CA ASN A 198 -6.87 2.87 27.78
C ASN A 198 -7.89 3.73 28.55
N ILE A 199 -8.20 4.94 28.06
CA ILE A 199 -9.24 5.79 28.67
C ILE A 199 -10.62 5.15 28.45
N ILE A 200 -10.93 4.68 27.23
CA ILE A 200 -12.18 3.98 26.93
C ILE A 200 -12.36 2.76 27.84
N VAL A 201 -11.33 1.92 27.97
CA VAL A 201 -11.38 0.73 28.82
C VAL A 201 -11.54 1.10 30.29
N SER A 202 -10.92 2.19 30.74
CA SER A 202 -11.09 2.68 32.12
C SER A 202 -12.54 3.14 32.37
N GLU A 203 -13.16 3.84 31.41
CA GLU A 203 -14.55 4.29 31.50
C GLU A 203 -15.53 3.10 31.47
N LEU A 204 -15.30 2.13 30.58
CA LEU A 204 -16.06 0.88 30.55
C LEU A 204 -15.94 0.10 31.86
N ALA A 205 -14.80 0.19 32.55
CA ALA A 205 -14.61 -0.43 33.86
C ALA A 205 -15.40 0.31 34.95
N SER A 206 -15.42 1.66 34.93
CA SER A 206 -16.17 2.45 35.90
C SER A 206 -17.69 2.35 35.73
N GLU A 207 -18.16 2.12 34.49
CA GLU A 207 -19.56 1.85 34.19
C GLU A 207 -19.95 0.35 34.33
N GLU A 208 -19.06 -0.48 34.90
CA GLU A 208 -19.26 -1.91 35.18
C GLU A 208 -19.50 -2.82 33.96
N TYR A 209 -19.29 -2.33 32.73
CA TYR A 209 -19.49 -3.12 31.51
C TYR A 209 -18.45 -4.23 31.31
N LEU A 210 -17.22 -4.09 31.84
CA LEU A 210 -16.17 -5.11 31.65
C LEU A 210 -16.43 -6.44 32.35
N GLY A 211 -17.28 -6.46 33.38
CA GLY A 211 -17.67 -7.68 34.11
C GLY A 211 -18.99 -8.30 33.64
N SER A 212 -19.67 -7.64 32.69
CA SER A 212 -20.93 -8.11 32.13
C SER A 212 -20.70 -9.07 30.95
N ASP A 213 -21.66 -9.96 30.67
CA ASP A 213 -21.68 -10.78 29.44
C ASP A 213 -21.97 -9.92 28.18
N SER A 214 -22.11 -8.61 28.34
CA SER A 214 -22.44 -7.69 27.26
C SER A 214 -21.31 -7.62 26.24
N ALA A 215 -21.69 -7.63 24.97
CA ALA A 215 -20.76 -7.47 23.88
C ALA A 215 -20.37 -6.00 23.71
N ILE A 216 -19.14 -5.72 23.29
CA ILE A 216 -18.60 -4.36 23.16
C ILE A 216 -18.35 -4.04 21.68
N ALA A 217 -18.71 -2.83 21.27
CA ALA A 217 -18.44 -2.28 19.94
C ALA A 217 -17.79 -0.90 20.05
N ILE A 218 -16.57 -0.76 19.53
CA ILE A 218 -15.92 0.55 19.41
C ILE A 218 -16.06 1.05 17.98
N MET A 219 -16.70 2.20 17.81
CA MET A 219 -17.19 2.71 16.52
C MET A 219 -16.48 4.00 16.11
N GLY A 220 -16.16 4.11 14.82
CA GLY A 220 -15.54 5.30 14.23
C GLY A 220 -14.01 5.26 14.22
N LYS A 221 -13.41 6.09 13.36
CA LYS A 221 -11.95 6.17 13.23
C LYS A 221 -11.28 6.94 14.38
N PRO A 222 -10.19 6.41 14.98
CA PRO A 222 -9.44 7.07 16.03
C PRO A 222 -8.99 8.49 15.70
N SER A 223 -8.51 8.69 14.47
CA SER A 223 -7.87 9.95 14.08
C SER A 223 -8.82 11.14 14.00
N GLU A 224 -10.14 10.95 13.94
CA GLU A 224 -11.09 12.07 14.03
C GLU A 224 -11.59 12.35 15.45
N ASN A 225 -11.08 11.62 16.44
CA ASN A 225 -11.33 11.95 17.82
C ASN A 225 -10.44 13.14 18.26
N ASN A 226 -10.99 14.07 19.03
CA ASN A 226 -10.26 15.24 19.52
C ASN A 226 -9.10 14.87 20.48
N LEU A 227 -9.13 13.70 21.12
CA LEU A 227 -8.05 13.18 21.96
C LEU A 227 -6.88 12.61 21.14
N PHE A 228 -7.07 12.39 19.84
CA PHE A 228 -6.03 11.86 18.97
C PHE A 228 -5.04 12.96 18.55
N ALA A 229 -3.80 12.84 19.02
CA ALA A 229 -2.75 13.80 18.68
C ALA A 229 -2.22 13.60 17.25
N LYS A 230 -2.68 14.44 16.30
CA LYS A 230 -2.09 14.56 14.96
C LYS A 230 -0.84 15.44 15.01
N ARG A 231 0.34 14.84 14.90
CA ARG A 231 1.63 15.57 14.82
C ARG A 231 2.03 15.80 13.36
N LYS A 232 2.96 16.73 13.13
CA LYS A 232 3.46 17.08 11.79
C LYS A 232 3.92 15.85 11.00
N ALA A 233 4.55 14.87 11.66
CA ALA A 233 5.00 13.64 11.02
C ALA A 233 3.82 12.83 10.47
N TRP A 234 2.73 12.70 11.24
CA TRP A 234 1.50 12.01 10.84
C TRP A 234 0.82 12.70 9.66
N GLU A 235 0.72 14.03 9.67
CA GLU A 235 0.16 14.80 8.55
C GLU A 235 1.01 14.70 7.28
N ALA A 236 2.33 14.64 7.41
CA ALA A 236 3.25 14.51 6.28
C ALA A 236 3.44 13.06 5.80
N ALA A 237 2.99 12.07 6.57
CA ALA A 237 3.20 10.66 6.30
C ALA A 237 2.26 10.13 5.22
N ASN A 238 2.67 8.98 4.69
CA ASN A 238 1.84 8.17 3.83
C ASN A 238 0.55 7.75 4.52
N PHE A 239 -0.54 7.65 3.76
CA PHE A 239 -1.84 7.27 4.33
C PHE A 239 -1.82 5.91 5.02
N TYR A 240 -1.01 4.94 4.56
CA TYR A 240 -0.84 3.67 5.27
C TYR A 240 -0.06 3.81 6.59
N ALA A 241 0.80 4.81 6.69
CA ALA A 241 1.55 5.09 7.92
C ALA A 241 0.73 5.93 8.92
N ARG A 242 -0.37 6.53 8.47
CA ARG A 242 -1.33 7.27 9.30
C ARG A 242 -2.23 6.31 10.08
N PHE A 243 -1.66 5.69 11.10
CA PHE A 243 -2.40 4.78 11.98
C PHE A 243 -3.66 5.46 12.56
N GLY A 244 -4.78 4.74 12.58
CA GLY A 244 -6.07 5.25 13.05
C GLY A 244 -6.84 6.10 12.03
N ALA A 245 -6.42 6.15 10.76
CA ALA A 245 -7.07 6.86 9.66
C ALA A 245 -8.07 5.98 8.88
N ASP A 246 -8.01 6.02 7.55
CA ASP A 246 -9.05 5.48 6.67
C ASP A 246 -9.17 3.94 6.69
N ASP A 247 -8.12 3.23 7.14
CA ASP A 247 -8.14 1.77 7.36
C ASP A 247 -9.06 1.33 8.53
N TRP A 248 -9.72 2.29 9.20
CA TRP A 248 -10.64 2.08 10.31
C TRP A 248 -12.08 2.45 9.95
N LEU A 249 -12.36 2.73 8.67
CA LEU A 249 -13.70 3.05 8.17
C LEU A 249 -14.47 1.79 7.76
N GLY A 250 -15.78 1.82 7.93
CA GLY A 250 -16.70 0.78 7.50
C GLY A 250 -16.81 -0.42 8.45
N GLY A 251 -17.84 -1.23 8.22
CA GLY A 251 -18.22 -2.28 9.17
C GLY A 251 -17.23 -3.43 9.32
N ARG A 252 -16.56 -3.86 8.25
CA ARG A 252 -15.56 -4.94 8.35
C ARG A 252 -14.22 -4.43 8.86
N ASP A 253 -13.71 -3.37 8.25
CA ASP A 253 -12.35 -2.90 8.49
C ASP A 253 -12.26 -2.16 9.83
N GLY A 254 -13.25 -1.34 10.17
CA GLY A 254 -13.40 -0.73 11.51
C GLY A 254 -13.48 -1.78 12.63
N TYR A 255 -14.34 -2.78 12.49
CA TYR A 255 -14.46 -3.90 13.44
C TYR A 255 -13.12 -4.62 13.66
N ARG A 256 -12.46 -5.02 12.57
CA ARG A 256 -11.20 -5.78 12.63
C ARG A 256 -10.05 -4.94 13.17
N SER A 257 -9.99 -3.66 12.81
CA SER A 257 -8.97 -2.73 13.26
C SER A 257 -9.08 -2.48 14.76
N TRP A 258 -10.28 -2.18 15.28
CA TRP A 258 -10.51 -2.04 16.72
C TRP A 258 -10.23 -3.33 17.47
N ARG A 259 -10.87 -4.45 17.08
CA ARG A 259 -10.68 -5.75 17.75
C ARG A 259 -9.22 -6.19 17.74
N GLY A 260 -8.58 -6.11 16.58
CA GLY A 260 -7.18 -6.49 16.42
C GLY A 260 -6.24 -5.60 17.23
N PHE A 261 -6.45 -4.28 17.24
CA PHE A 261 -5.58 -3.37 17.98
C PHE A 261 -5.77 -3.47 19.49
N VAL A 262 -6.99 -3.64 20.00
CA VAL A 262 -7.22 -3.79 21.44
C VAL A 262 -6.57 -5.07 21.97
N ILE A 263 -6.67 -6.17 21.23
CA ILE A 263 -6.05 -7.45 21.61
C ILE A 263 -4.53 -7.41 21.42
N GLU A 264 -4.05 -7.16 20.20
CA GLU A 264 -2.62 -7.30 19.85
C GLU A 264 -1.79 -6.06 20.19
N GLY A 265 -2.41 -4.88 20.13
CA GLY A 265 -1.75 -3.60 20.37
C GLY A 265 -1.76 -3.20 21.84
N CYS A 266 -2.89 -3.37 22.53
CA CYS A 266 -3.03 -3.02 23.94
C CYS A 266 -2.87 -4.22 24.89
N GLY A 267 -2.97 -5.46 24.40
CA GLY A 267 -2.93 -6.65 25.26
C GLY A 267 -4.20 -6.84 26.08
N ILE A 268 -5.33 -6.26 25.66
CA ILE A 268 -6.59 -6.26 26.39
C ILE A 268 -7.57 -7.20 25.69
N ASN A 269 -8.13 -8.15 26.43
CA ASN A 269 -9.16 -9.03 25.91
C ASN A 269 -10.54 -8.51 26.32
N LEU A 270 -11.28 -7.94 25.35
CA LEU A 270 -12.67 -7.51 25.53
C LEU A 270 -13.62 -8.49 24.83
N ASN A 271 -14.84 -8.62 25.36
CA ASN A 271 -15.91 -9.36 24.71
C ASN A 271 -16.47 -8.55 23.52
N PHE A 272 -15.77 -8.57 22.38
CA PHE A 272 -16.23 -7.85 21.19
C PHE A 272 -17.50 -8.47 20.59
N CYS A 273 -18.42 -7.62 20.10
CA CYS A 273 -19.55 -8.06 19.28
C CYS A 273 -19.12 -8.79 18.01
N THR A 274 -20.08 -9.43 17.33
CA THR A 274 -19.83 -10.08 16.03
C THR A 274 -19.69 -9.07 14.90
N GLU A 275 -19.01 -9.44 13.80
CA GLU A 275 -18.89 -8.59 12.60
C GLU A 275 -20.28 -8.22 12.02
N GLU A 276 -21.29 -9.08 12.21
CA GLU A 276 -22.67 -8.82 11.77
C GLU A 276 -23.37 -7.79 12.65
N GLN A 277 -23.30 -7.93 13.98
CA GLN A 277 -23.81 -6.93 14.92
C GLN A 277 -23.17 -5.56 14.69
N TYR A 278 -21.85 -5.51 14.49
CA TYR A 278 -21.14 -4.27 14.17
C TYR A 278 -21.70 -3.60 12.90
N LYS A 279 -21.98 -4.36 11.84
CA LYS A 279 -22.57 -3.82 10.61
C LYS A 279 -24.00 -3.32 10.80
N ASN A 280 -24.80 -4.00 11.61
CA ASN A 280 -26.17 -3.60 11.90
C ASN A 280 -26.19 -2.28 12.68
N LEU A 281 -25.29 -2.12 13.65
CA LEU A 281 -25.14 -0.88 14.42
C LEU A 281 -24.79 0.33 13.55
N LEU A 282 -24.02 0.16 12.47
CA LEU A 282 -23.73 1.25 11.53
C LEU A 282 -24.96 1.75 10.76
N GLN A 283 -26.06 0.99 10.76
CA GLN A 283 -27.31 1.35 10.08
C GLN A 283 -28.36 1.92 11.04
N THR A 284 -28.07 1.96 12.35
CA THR A 284 -29.02 2.49 13.32
C THR A 284 -28.94 4.01 13.40
N ASN A 285 -30.10 4.67 13.52
CA ASN A 285 -30.15 6.11 13.77
C ASN A 285 -29.60 6.46 15.17
N GLU A 286 -29.72 5.53 16.13
CA GLU A 286 -29.24 5.72 17.51
C GLU A 286 -27.73 6.00 17.57
N LEU A 287 -26.92 5.30 16.76
CA LEU A 287 -25.47 5.57 16.68
C LEU A 287 -25.17 6.98 16.16
N SER A 288 -25.97 7.47 15.22
CA SER A 288 -25.79 8.81 14.66
C SER A 288 -26.09 9.90 15.70
N GLU A 289 -27.06 9.66 16.58
CA GLU A 289 -27.46 10.57 17.65
C GLU A 289 -26.53 10.55 18.87
N MET A 290 -25.74 9.49 19.06
CA MET A 290 -24.76 9.42 20.14
C MET A 290 -23.71 10.55 19.99
N PRO A 291 -23.32 11.21 21.09
CA PRO A 291 -22.19 12.15 21.06
C PRO A 291 -20.86 11.39 20.97
N VAL A 292 -19.80 12.10 20.56
CA VAL A 292 -18.46 11.52 20.41
C VAL A 292 -17.72 11.49 21.74
N PHE A 293 -17.06 10.37 22.03
CA PHE A 293 -16.21 10.18 23.20
C PHE A 293 -15.15 11.29 23.31
N PRO A 294 -14.90 11.89 24.48
CA PRO A 294 -15.34 11.47 25.82
C PRO A 294 -16.61 12.18 26.34
N ALA A 295 -17.48 12.71 25.47
CA ALA A 295 -18.70 13.36 25.93
C ALA A 295 -19.64 12.38 26.65
N GLU A 296 -20.41 12.87 27.61
CA GLU A 296 -21.43 12.09 28.33
C GLU A 296 -22.44 11.49 27.34
N GLY A 297 -22.76 10.21 27.49
CA GLY A 297 -23.64 9.47 26.58
C GLY A 297 -22.96 8.93 25.31
N SER A 298 -21.65 9.10 25.16
CA SER A 298 -20.84 8.48 24.08
C SER A 298 -20.63 6.97 24.24
N ILE A 299 -20.91 6.45 25.44
CA ILE A 299 -21.03 5.03 25.75
C ILE A 299 -22.51 4.74 26.01
N ARG A 300 -23.08 3.76 25.30
CA ARG A 300 -24.50 3.39 25.44
C ARG A 300 -24.72 1.94 25.03
N GLU A 301 -25.65 1.27 25.68
CA GLU A 301 -26.15 -0.03 25.23
C GLU A 301 -27.19 0.13 24.11
N ILE A 302 -26.94 -0.50 22.96
CA ILE A 302 -27.85 -0.56 21.81
C ILE A 302 -27.99 -2.04 21.43
N ASP A 303 -29.22 -2.56 21.40
CA ASP A 303 -29.53 -3.95 21.05
C ASP A 303 -28.68 -5.02 21.80
N GLY A 304 -28.41 -4.79 23.10
CA GLY A 304 -27.59 -5.69 23.93
C GLY A 304 -26.08 -5.60 23.68
N VAL A 305 -25.62 -4.58 22.96
CA VAL A 305 -24.21 -4.28 22.70
C VAL A 305 -23.86 -2.93 23.31
N VAL A 306 -22.81 -2.89 24.13
CA VAL A 306 -22.23 -1.65 24.66
C VAL A 306 -21.41 -0.99 23.56
N VAL A 307 -21.94 0.11 23.02
CA VAL A 307 -21.36 0.87 21.93
C VAL A 307 -20.59 2.06 22.48
N VAL A 308 -19.36 2.24 22.00
CA VAL A 308 -18.52 3.42 22.26
C VAL A 308 -18.33 4.17 20.94
N LYS A 309 -18.85 5.39 20.84
CA LYS A 309 -18.69 6.22 19.64
C LYS A 309 -17.43 7.09 19.73
N VAL A 310 -16.40 6.74 18.97
CA VAL A 310 -15.09 7.41 18.96
C VAL A 310 -15.02 8.56 17.95
N SER A 311 -15.79 8.54 16.87
CA SER A 311 -15.92 9.69 15.96
C SER A 311 -17.16 9.59 15.08
N GLU A 312 -17.47 10.69 14.39
CA GLU A 312 -18.55 10.75 13.37
C GLU A 312 -18.21 10.06 12.05
N ALA A 313 -16.95 9.64 11.88
CA ALA A 313 -16.50 9.00 10.66
C ALA A 313 -16.39 7.49 10.88
N TYR A 314 -17.40 6.76 10.42
CA TYR A 314 -17.56 5.32 10.53
C TYR A 314 -17.97 4.69 9.20
#